data_AF-A0A7C2UAK3-F1
#
_entry.id   AF-A0A7C2UAK3-F1
#
_cell.length_a   1.000
_cell.length_b   1.000
_cell.length_c   1.000
_cell.angle_alpha   90.00
_cell.angle_beta   90.00
_cell.angle_gamma   90.00
#
_symmetry.space_group_name_H-M   'P 1'
#
loop_
_entity.id
_entity.type
_entity.pdbx_description
1 polymer ?
#
loop_
_entity_poly.entity_id
_entity_poly.type
_entity_poly.pdbx_seq_one_letter_code
_entity_poly.pdbx_strand_id
1 'polypeptide(L)'
;MDVMQPKARFDWLVELAGASALAVAAGYAALKAAPALAVPAPATMTASGFAFFAFGLLAMRAVKPDPQGHSLPDIQVEPIVAAELLLDQDDPDELLLEAVWEDELLLDTVDEDEAMLLDDRLAAPKPDSRVVQLFASPSPPTPGQLRDRIDRHLARDPRRAAADIPPPPDATDALFAALNELRRSLR
;
A
#
# COMPACT_ATOMS: atom_id res chain seq x y z
N MET A 1 6.67 25.53 -1.82
CA MET A 1 5.26 25.63 -1.36
C MET A 1 4.46 24.57 -2.11
N ASP A 2 3.47 23.95 -1.46
CA ASP A 2 2.39 23.10 -2.04
C ASP A 2 2.49 21.55 -2.03
N VAL A 3 3.18 20.92 -1.07
CA VAL A 3 3.10 19.44 -0.85
C VAL A 3 1.96 19.04 0.13
N MET A 4 1.21 20.01 0.65
CA MET A 4 0.16 19.77 1.66
C MET A 4 -1.21 19.36 1.08
N GLN A 5 -1.46 19.54 -0.22
CA GLN A 5 -2.80 19.35 -0.80
C GLN A 5 -3.34 17.91 -0.91
N PRO A 6 -2.54 16.85 -1.16
CA PRO A 6 -3.12 15.53 -1.43
C PRO A 6 -3.74 14.88 -0.20
N LYS A 7 -3.19 15.12 1.00
CA LYS A 7 -3.69 14.54 2.26
C LYS A 7 -5.07 15.07 2.64
N ALA A 8 -5.27 16.40 2.55
CA ALA A 8 -6.54 17.03 2.87
C ALA A 8 -7.70 16.54 1.97
N ARG A 9 -7.41 16.18 0.71
CA ARG A 9 -8.43 15.64 -0.21
C ARG A 9 -8.81 14.21 0.13
N PHE A 10 -7.86 13.39 0.56
CA PHE A 10 -8.12 12.00 0.93
C PHE A 10 -8.93 11.89 2.22
N ASP A 11 -8.58 12.68 3.24
CA ASP A 11 -9.29 12.69 4.53
C ASP A 11 -10.78 13.08 4.34
N TRP A 12 -11.04 14.08 3.51
CA TRP A 12 -12.41 14.50 3.21
C TRP A 12 -13.25 13.41 2.51
N LEU A 13 -12.65 12.66 1.59
CA LEU A 13 -13.35 11.54 0.93
C LEU A 13 -13.69 10.42 1.92
N VAL A 14 -12.80 10.14 2.86
CA VAL A 14 -13.02 9.13 3.91
C VAL A 14 -14.15 9.58 4.85
N GLU A 15 -14.14 10.85 5.29
CA GLU A 15 -15.23 11.44 6.09
C GLU A 15 -16.59 11.33 5.36
N LEU A 16 -16.62 11.68 4.07
CA LEU A 16 -17.84 11.66 3.28
C LEU A 16 -18.36 10.23 3.06
N ALA A 17 -17.45 9.28 2.79
CA ALA A 17 -17.80 7.87 2.63
C ALA A 17 -18.35 7.28 3.94
N GLY A 18 -17.69 7.56 5.07
CA GLY A 18 -18.11 7.09 6.38
C GLY A 18 -19.48 7.65 6.81
N ALA A 19 -19.70 8.95 6.62
CA ALA A 19 -20.99 9.58 6.91
C ALA A 19 -22.11 9.04 5.99
N SER A 20 -21.81 8.80 4.71
CA SER A 20 -22.76 8.24 3.75
C SER A 20 -23.20 6.82 4.12
N ALA A 21 -22.28 5.97 4.57
CA ALA A 21 -22.61 4.61 5.02
C ALA A 21 -23.60 4.62 6.19
N LEU A 22 -23.37 5.49 7.17
CA LEU A 22 -24.25 5.66 8.32
C LEU A 22 -25.62 6.23 7.93
N ALA A 23 -25.67 7.19 6.99
CA ALA A 23 -26.89 7.74 6.44
C ALA A 23 -27.76 6.68 5.75
N VAL A 24 -27.15 5.84 4.91
CA VAL A 24 -27.84 4.74 4.21
C VAL A 24 -28.38 3.72 5.21
N ALA A 25 -27.58 3.33 6.21
CA ALA A 25 -28.02 2.39 7.24
C ALA A 25 -29.21 2.94 8.05
N ALA A 26 -29.16 4.20 8.49
CA ALA A 26 -30.24 4.84 9.24
C ALA A 26 -31.50 5.08 8.39
N GLY A 27 -31.33 5.46 7.12
CA GLY A 27 -32.41 5.57 6.14
C GLY A 27 -33.13 4.24 5.95
N TYR A 28 -32.37 3.16 5.75
CA TYR A 28 -32.92 1.82 5.59
C TYR A 28 -33.64 1.31 6.85
N ALA A 29 -33.06 1.53 8.03
CA ALA A 29 -33.70 1.17 9.30
C ALA A 29 -35.02 1.93 9.50
N ALA A 30 -35.05 3.23 9.22
CA ALA A 30 -36.27 4.04 9.30
C ALA A 30 -37.33 3.60 8.27
N LEU A 31 -36.92 3.21 7.07
CA LEU A 31 -37.80 2.65 6.06
C LEU A 31 -38.49 1.37 6.55
N LYS A 32 -37.74 0.48 7.21
CA LYS A 32 -38.27 -0.76 7.80
C LYS A 32 -39.19 -0.52 9.00
N ALA A 33 -38.93 0.52 9.79
CA ALA A 33 -39.74 0.88 10.96
C ALA A 33 -41.01 1.69 10.62
N ALA A 34 -41.05 2.36 9.46
CA ALA A 34 -42.14 3.25 9.08
C ALA A 34 -43.55 2.62 9.15
N PRO A 35 -43.79 1.37 8.71
CA PRO A 35 -45.11 0.74 8.81
C PRO A 35 -45.59 0.56 10.25
N ALA A 36 -44.68 0.23 11.17
CA ALA A 36 -45.00 0.03 12.58
C ALA A 36 -45.38 1.34 13.29
N LEU A 37 -44.88 2.46 12.78
CA LEU A 37 -45.12 3.80 13.34
C LEU A 37 -46.26 4.55 12.62
N ALA A 38 -46.86 3.96 11.58
CA ALA A 38 -47.88 4.59 10.73
C ALA A 38 -47.45 5.95 10.13
N VAL A 39 -46.15 6.12 9.82
CA VAL A 39 -45.58 7.35 9.25
C VAL A 39 -45.24 7.12 7.76
N PRO A 40 -45.35 8.13 6.87
CA PRO A 40 -44.94 8.02 5.48
C PRO A 40 -43.46 7.64 5.32
N ALA A 41 -43.23 6.44 4.78
CA ALA A 41 -41.93 5.83 4.52
C ALA A 41 -40.90 6.72 3.78
N PRO A 42 -41.23 7.47 2.70
CA PRO A 42 -40.23 8.29 2.01
C PRO A 42 -39.77 9.50 2.84
N ALA A 43 -40.66 10.06 3.67
CA ALA A 43 -40.34 11.19 4.52
C ALA A 43 -39.46 10.77 5.70
N THR A 44 -39.74 9.61 6.32
CA THR A 44 -38.92 9.10 7.42
C THR A 44 -37.53 8.67 6.96
N MET A 45 -37.43 8.02 5.80
CA MET A 45 -36.14 7.59 5.23
C MET A 45 -35.24 8.78 4.89
N THR A 46 -35.78 9.83 4.26
CA THR A 46 -34.98 11.01 3.90
C THR A 46 -34.58 11.81 5.14
N ALA A 47 -35.52 12.04 6.06
CA ALA A 47 -35.24 12.76 7.30
C ALA A 47 -34.18 12.05 8.17
N SER A 48 -34.30 10.73 8.36
CA SER A 48 -33.32 9.97 9.14
C SER A 48 -31.98 9.90 8.42
N GLY A 49 -31.96 9.67 7.10
CA GLY A 49 -30.74 9.64 6.31
C GLY A 49 -29.94 10.95 6.42
N PHE A 50 -30.58 12.09 6.21
CA PHE A 50 -29.92 13.40 6.33
C PHE A 50 -29.48 13.72 7.76
N ALA A 51 -30.31 13.41 8.76
CA ALA A 51 -29.97 13.66 10.16
C ALA A 51 -28.73 12.86 10.59
N PHE A 52 -28.69 11.57 10.24
CA PHE A 52 -27.56 10.70 10.57
C PHE A 52 -26.34 11.04 9.72
N PHE A 53 -26.48 11.43 8.45
CA PHE A 53 -25.37 11.94 7.65
C PHE A 53 -24.69 13.16 8.31
N ALA A 54 -25.49 14.17 8.68
CA ALA A 54 -24.99 15.39 9.31
C ALA A 54 -24.36 15.08 10.68
N PHE A 55 -24.98 14.20 11.46
CA PHE A 55 -24.43 13.74 12.73
C PHE A 55 -23.09 13.00 12.54
N GLY A 56 -22.98 12.10 11.56
CA GLY A 56 -21.76 11.38 11.25
C GLY A 56 -20.62 12.31 10.84
N LEU A 57 -20.88 13.29 9.99
CA LEU A 57 -19.91 14.32 9.62
C LEU A 57 -19.46 15.15 10.82
N LEU A 58 -20.39 15.59 11.67
CA LEU A 58 -20.07 16.34 12.88
C LEU A 58 -19.24 15.52 13.86
N ALA A 59 -19.59 14.25 14.04
CA ALA A 59 -18.87 13.33 14.92
C ALA A 59 -17.44 13.12 14.44
N MET A 60 -17.22 12.87 13.15
CA MET A 60 -15.88 12.70 12.58
C MET A 60 -15.05 13.99 12.70
N ARG A 61 -15.65 15.16 12.46
CA ARG A 61 -14.97 16.44 12.64
C ARG A 61 -14.66 16.81 14.09
N ALA A 62 -15.38 16.22 15.05
CA ALA A 62 -15.09 16.39 16.46
C ALA A 62 -13.89 15.55 16.91
N VAL A 63 -13.54 14.49 16.17
CA VAL A 63 -12.34 13.68 16.44
C VAL A 63 -11.12 14.50 16.05
N LYS A 64 -10.36 14.94 17.06
CA LYS A 64 -9.06 15.57 16.80
C LYS A 64 -8.13 14.51 16.19
N PRO A 65 -7.43 14.80 15.10
CA PRO A 65 -6.42 13.90 14.58
C PRO A 65 -5.36 13.69 15.67
N ASP A 66 -5.11 12.43 16.00
CA ASP A 66 -4.03 12.08 16.92
C ASP A 66 -2.70 12.51 16.27
N PRO A 67 -1.88 13.36 16.91
CA PRO A 67 -0.57 13.69 16.37
C PRO A 67 0.20 12.39 16.16
N GLN A 68 0.61 12.13 14.92
CA GLN A 68 1.33 10.91 14.55
C GLN A 68 2.56 10.76 15.46
N GLY A 69 2.47 9.89 16.46
CA GLY A 69 3.49 9.68 17.50
C GLY A 69 4.69 8.87 17.03
N HIS A 70 4.69 8.43 15.77
CA HIS A 70 5.82 7.72 15.19
C HIS A 70 6.78 8.74 14.58
N SER A 71 7.71 9.25 15.40
CA SER A 71 8.90 9.85 14.83
C SER A 71 9.65 8.73 14.11
N LEU A 72 9.91 8.91 12.82
CA LEU A 72 10.88 8.05 12.15
C LEU A 72 12.21 8.18 12.91
N PRO A 73 12.99 7.10 13.07
CA PRO A 73 14.34 7.20 13.60
C PRO A 73 15.07 8.28 12.81
N ASP A 74 15.82 9.15 13.49
CA ASP A 74 16.68 10.11 12.82
C ASP A 74 17.79 9.32 12.11
N ILE A 75 17.54 8.98 10.85
CA ILE A 75 18.52 8.29 10.02
C ILE A 75 19.56 9.33 9.68
N GLN A 76 20.67 9.31 10.42
CA GLN A 76 21.85 10.08 10.05
C GLN A 76 22.41 9.49 8.77
N VAL A 77 22.05 10.10 7.64
CA VAL A 77 22.66 9.81 6.34
C VAL A 77 23.98 10.55 6.33
N GLU A 78 25.07 9.82 6.58
CA GLU A 78 26.40 10.35 6.39
C GLU A 78 26.56 10.74 4.91
N PRO A 79 26.93 11.99 4.59
CA PRO A 79 27.04 12.44 3.22
C PRO A 79 28.14 11.61 2.55
N ILE A 80 27.79 10.91 1.46
CA ILE A 80 28.76 10.19 0.63
C ILE A 80 29.77 11.21 0.13
N VAL A 81 30.94 11.25 0.76
CA VAL A 81 32.05 12.10 0.33
C VAL A 81 32.60 11.46 -0.93
N ALA A 82 32.41 12.11 -2.08
CA ALA A 82 32.90 11.66 -3.38
C ALA A 82 34.44 11.55 -3.48
N ALA A 83 35.17 11.74 -2.37
CA ALA A 83 36.62 11.73 -2.32
C ALA A 83 37.23 10.33 -2.09
N GLU A 84 36.47 9.35 -1.58
CA GLU A 84 36.96 7.95 -1.47
C GLU A 84 36.68 7.11 -2.73
N LEU A 85 36.09 7.72 -3.78
CA LEU A 85 35.96 7.17 -5.12
C LEU A 85 37.08 7.63 -6.07
N LEU A 86 38.15 8.24 -5.54
CA LEU A 86 39.40 8.40 -6.26
C LEU A 86 40.21 7.11 -6.12
N LEU A 87 39.83 6.15 -6.96
CA LEU A 87 40.70 5.09 -7.44
C LEU A 87 41.90 5.75 -8.15
N ASP A 88 42.90 6.20 -7.39
CA ASP A 88 44.27 6.41 -7.90
C ASP A 88 44.92 5.03 -8.08
N GLN A 89 44.35 4.20 -8.96
CA GLN A 89 45.00 3.01 -9.49
C GLN A 89 45.09 3.16 -11.01
N ASP A 90 46.27 3.63 -11.43
CA ASP A 90 46.82 3.59 -12.79
C ASP A 90 47.00 2.14 -13.32
N ASP A 91 46.05 1.23 -13.09
CA ASP A 91 46.06 -0.10 -13.71
C ASP A 91 44.91 -0.21 -14.72
N PRO A 92 45.20 -0.30 -16.04
CA PRO A 92 44.18 -0.54 -17.05
C PRO A 92 43.82 -2.04 -17.13
N ASP A 93 43.69 -2.71 -16.00
CA ASP A 93 43.19 -4.08 -15.97
C ASP A 93 41.67 -4.03 -15.78
N GLU A 94 40.99 -4.44 -16.85
CA GLU A 94 39.54 -4.58 -16.97
C GLU A 94 38.94 -5.13 -15.67
N LEU A 95 37.92 -4.43 -15.15
CA LEU A 95 37.04 -4.92 -14.08
C LEU A 95 36.26 -6.15 -14.60
N LEU A 96 36.94 -7.29 -14.66
CA LEU A 96 36.34 -8.58 -14.93
C LEU A 96 35.56 -8.99 -13.67
N LEU A 97 34.24 -9.03 -13.79
CA LEU A 97 33.28 -9.55 -12.81
C LEU A 97 33.44 -11.07 -12.54
N GLU A 98 34.61 -11.64 -12.83
CA GLU A 98 34.92 -13.07 -12.75
C GLU A 98 35.80 -13.42 -11.54
N ALA A 99 35.96 -12.51 -10.58
CA ALA A 99 36.47 -12.87 -9.26
C ALA A 99 35.43 -13.72 -8.52
N VAL A 100 35.31 -14.99 -8.92
CA VAL A 100 34.75 -16.05 -8.11
C VAL A 100 35.64 -16.14 -6.89
N TRP A 101 35.23 -15.52 -5.79
CA TRP A 101 35.87 -15.73 -4.51
C TRP A 101 35.74 -17.22 -4.17
N GLU A 102 36.85 -17.96 -4.29
CA GLU A 102 37.00 -19.35 -3.80
C GLU A 102 37.15 -19.41 -2.27
N ASP A 103 36.73 -18.35 -1.57
CA ASP A 103 36.55 -18.46 -0.12
C ASP A 103 35.35 -19.38 0.09
N GLU A 104 35.67 -20.64 0.41
CA GLU A 104 34.77 -21.61 1.00
C GLU A 104 33.99 -20.87 2.09
N LEU A 105 32.73 -20.55 1.78
CA LEU A 105 31.81 -19.93 2.72
C LEU A 105 31.80 -20.81 3.97
N LEU A 106 32.54 -20.40 5.01
CA LEU A 106 32.57 -21.02 6.33
C LEU A 106 31.21 -20.75 7.01
N LEU A 107 30.14 -21.28 6.42
CA LEU A 107 28.79 -21.30 6.98
C LEU A 107 28.63 -22.42 8.02
N ASP A 108 29.65 -23.26 8.21
CA ASP A 108 29.66 -24.40 9.14
C ASP A 108 30.32 -24.08 10.49
N THR A 109 30.93 -22.90 10.66
CA THR A 109 31.44 -22.45 11.97
C THR A 109 30.53 -21.37 12.54
N VAL A 110 29.24 -21.67 12.66
CA VAL A 110 28.44 -21.01 13.68
C VAL A 110 28.83 -21.69 14.98
N ASP A 111 29.61 -21.02 15.84
CA ASP A 111 29.75 -21.43 17.23
C ASP A 111 28.34 -21.51 17.82
N GLU A 112 27.82 -22.72 18.03
CA GLU A 112 26.48 -22.94 18.58
C GLU A 112 26.30 -22.28 19.95
N ASP A 113 27.40 -21.96 20.63
CA ASP A 113 27.43 -21.30 21.93
C ASP A 113 27.09 -19.79 21.86
N GLU A 114 27.11 -19.18 20.67
CA GLU A 114 26.71 -17.77 20.44
C GLU A 114 25.55 -17.63 19.43
N ALA A 115 24.88 -18.74 19.10
CA ALA A 115 23.60 -18.67 18.43
C ALA A 115 22.59 -18.01 19.39
N MET A 116 22.18 -16.77 19.08
CA MET A 116 21.00 -16.16 19.69
C MET A 116 19.81 -17.09 19.46
N LEU A 117 19.56 -17.98 20.42
CA LEU A 117 18.33 -18.75 20.54
C LEU A 117 17.21 -17.72 20.68
N LEU A 118 16.59 -17.40 19.55
CA LEU A 118 15.32 -16.70 19.52
C LEU A 118 14.29 -17.65 20.15
N ASP A 119 14.21 -17.63 21.48
CA ASP A 119 13.24 -18.40 22.28
C ASP A 119 11.80 -18.06 21.90
N ASP A 120 11.59 -16.97 21.15
CA ASP A 120 10.30 -16.51 20.65
C ASP A 120 9.98 -17.11 19.26
N ARG A 121 10.08 -18.45 19.14
CA ARG A 121 9.47 -19.15 18.01
C ARG A 121 7.95 -18.98 18.11
N LEU A 122 7.39 -18.10 17.28
CA LEU A 122 5.94 -17.93 17.12
C LEU A 122 5.28 -19.30 16.98
N ALA A 123 4.38 -19.61 17.92
CA ALA A 123 3.62 -20.86 17.90
C ALA A 123 2.87 -20.99 16.58
N ALA A 124 2.75 -22.23 16.09
CA ALA A 124 2.02 -22.52 14.86
C ALA A 124 0.63 -21.86 14.90
N PRO A 125 0.25 -21.10 13.87
CA PRO A 125 -1.02 -20.39 13.88
C PRO A 125 -2.18 -21.35 14.04
N LYS A 126 -3.12 -21.00 14.91
CA LYS A 126 -4.40 -21.72 14.98
C LYS A 126 -5.14 -21.60 13.64
N PRO A 127 -5.83 -22.65 13.18
CA PRO A 127 -6.49 -22.68 11.87
C PRO A 127 -7.65 -21.67 11.71
N ASP A 128 -8.06 -21.02 12.79
CA ASP A 128 -9.06 -19.95 12.85
C ASP A 128 -8.43 -18.53 12.92
N SER A 129 -7.10 -18.41 12.97
CA SER A 129 -6.40 -17.11 13.04
C SER A 129 -6.28 -16.45 11.66
N ARG A 130 -7.13 -15.45 11.38
CA ARG A 130 -7.13 -14.69 10.12
C ARG A 130 -5.84 -13.89 9.86
N VAL A 131 -5.22 -13.33 10.90
CA VAL A 131 -4.08 -12.41 10.75
C VAL A 131 -2.78 -13.18 10.50
N VAL A 132 -2.62 -14.36 11.10
CA VAL A 132 -1.38 -15.15 10.99
C VAL A 132 -1.37 -16.05 9.75
N GLN A 133 -2.54 -16.37 9.17
CA GLN A 133 -2.63 -17.14 7.92
C GLN A 133 -2.04 -16.42 6.70
N LEU A 134 -2.05 -15.08 6.67
CA LEU A 134 -1.50 -14.31 5.55
C LEU A 134 0.03 -14.45 5.43
N PHE A 135 0.71 -14.77 6.54
CA PHE A 135 2.17 -14.96 6.61
C PHE A 135 2.56 -16.43 6.78
N ALA A 136 1.58 -17.33 6.90
CA ALA A 136 1.84 -18.76 6.85
C ALA A 136 2.27 -19.09 5.42
N SER A 137 3.58 -19.21 5.20
CA SER A 137 4.12 -19.63 3.90
C SER A 137 3.48 -20.96 3.52
N PRO A 138 2.68 -21.03 2.44
CA PRO A 138 2.28 -22.32 1.91
C PRO A 138 3.56 -23.10 1.57
N SER A 139 3.50 -24.43 1.67
CA SER A 139 4.61 -25.31 1.29
C SER A 139 5.21 -24.82 -0.03
N PRO A 140 6.55 -24.64 -0.12
CA PRO A 140 7.17 -24.16 -1.34
C PRO A 140 6.72 -25.04 -2.52
N PRO A 141 6.36 -24.44 -3.67
CA PRO A 141 5.89 -25.21 -4.80
C PRO A 141 6.96 -26.20 -5.25
N THR A 142 6.53 -27.40 -5.66
CA THR A 142 7.48 -28.36 -6.22
C THR A 142 8.01 -27.85 -7.57
N PRO A 143 9.22 -28.25 -8.00
CA PRO A 143 9.76 -27.84 -9.29
C PRO A 143 8.82 -28.11 -10.48
N GLY A 144 8.06 -29.21 -10.44
CA GLY A 144 7.03 -29.52 -11.44
C GLY A 144 5.87 -28.52 -11.46
N GLN A 145 5.37 -28.13 -10.28
CA GLN A 145 4.31 -27.12 -10.16
C GLN A 145 4.77 -25.74 -10.65
N LEU A 146 6.05 -25.41 -10.45
CA LEU A 146 6.63 -24.17 -10.90
C LEU A 146 6.72 -24.13 -12.44
N ARG A 147 7.15 -25.23 -13.07
CA ARG A 147 7.16 -25.38 -14.53
C ARG A 147 5.76 -25.24 -15.12
N ASP A 148 4.77 -25.95 -14.58
CA ASP A 148 3.39 -25.88 -15.07
C ASP A 148 2.80 -24.46 -14.96
N ARG A 149 3.20 -23.72 -13.92
CA ARG A 149 2.77 -22.33 -13.72
C ARG A 149 3.41 -21.38 -14.74
N ILE A 150 4.69 -21.57 -15.06
CA ILE A 150 5.39 -20.81 -16.11
C ILE A 150 4.77 -21.12 -17.47
N ASP A 151 4.57 -22.40 -17.81
CA ASP A 151 3.99 -22.80 -19.09
C ASP A 151 2.59 -22.21 -19.28
N ARG A 152 1.76 -22.21 -18.23
CA ARG A 152 0.43 -21.56 -18.25
C ARG A 152 0.50 -20.04 -18.40
N HIS A 153 1.51 -19.41 -17.80
CA HIS A 153 1.70 -17.97 -17.91
C HIS A 153 2.13 -17.58 -19.33
N LEU A 154 3.05 -18.34 -19.93
CA LEU A 154 3.53 -18.12 -21.29
C LEU A 154 2.48 -18.46 -22.35
N ALA A 155 1.62 -19.45 -22.10
CA ALA A 155 0.50 -19.79 -22.99
C ALA A 155 -0.63 -18.73 -22.99
N ARG A 156 -0.63 -17.80 -22.04
CA ARG A 156 -1.63 -16.73 -21.98
C ARG A 156 -1.22 -15.62 -22.95
N ASP A 157 -1.86 -15.61 -24.12
CA ASP A 157 -1.67 -14.58 -25.15
C ASP A 157 -1.82 -13.17 -24.54
N PRO A 158 -0.76 -12.34 -24.50
CA PRO A 158 -0.80 -11.02 -23.88
C PRO A 158 -1.83 -10.10 -24.54
N ARG A 159 -2.23 -10.38 -25.79
CA ARG A 159 -3.26 -9.61 -26.51
C ARG A 159 -4.67 -9.86 -25.96
N ARG A 160 -4.91 -11.02 -25.34
CA ARG A 160 -6.22 -11.36 -24.76
C ARG A 160 -6.39 -10.81 -23.34
N ALA A 161 -5.28 -10.64 -22.60
CA ALA A 161 -5.27 -9.98 -21.30
C ALA A 161 -5.41 -8.45 -21.41
N ALA A 162 -5.01 -7.85 -22.54
CA ALA A 162 -5.14 -6.42 -22.81
C ALA A 162 -6.53 -5.99 -23.31
N ALA A 163 -7.42 -6.92 -23.67
CA ALA A 163 -8.76 -6.57 -24.19
C ALA A 163 -9.72 -6.02 -23.11
N ASP A 164 -9.45 -6.28 -21.83
CA ASP A 164 -10.29 -5.85 -20.69
C ASP A 164 -9.69 -4.67 -19.91
N ILE A 165 -8.53 -4.15 -20.32
CA ILE A 165 -7.87 -3.02 -19.66
C ILE A 165 -8.00 -1.81 -20.58
N PRO A 166 -8.74 -0.75 -20.18
CA PRO A 166 -8.77 0.47 -20.98
C PRO A 166 -7.33 0.97 -21.17
N PRO A 167 -6.97 1.45 -22.38
CA PRO A 167 -5.62 1.92 -22.63
C PRO A 167 -5.26 2.98 -21.58
N PRO A 168 -4.04 2.94 -21.03
CA PRO A 168 -3.61 3.96 -20.09
C PRO A 168 -3.77 5.34 -20.74
N PRO A 169 -4.22 6.36 -19.98
CA PRO A 169 -4.37 7.71 -20.52
C PRO A 169 -3.05 8.15 -21.16
N ASP A 170 -3.13 8.72 -22.37
CA ASP A 170 -1.97 9.12 -23.14
C ASP A 170 -1.13 10.12 -22.33
N ALA A 171 0.05 9.68 -21.90
CA ALA A 171 0.97 10.45 -21.06
C ALA A 171 1.45 11.73 -21.77
N THR A 172 1.31 11.78 -23.10
CA THR A 172 1.68 12.93 -23.93
C THR A 172 0.86 14.16 -23.57
N ASP A 173 -0.45 14.00 -23.38
CA ASP A 173 -1.36 15.12 -23.05
C ASP A 173 -1.08 15.68 -21.65
N ALA A 174 -0.79 14.79 -20.69
CA ALA A 174 -0.42 15.18 -19.33
C ALA A 174 0.90 15.97 -19.30
N LEU A 175 1.89 15.56 -20.10
CA LEU A 175 3.16 16.26 -20.23
C LEU A 175 2.99 17.66 -20.87
N PHE A 176 2.18 17.76 -21.93
CA PHE A 176 1.89 19.05 -22.56
C PHE A 176 1.14 20.01 -21.62
N ALA A 177 0.21 19.50 -20.81
CA ALA A 177 -0.48 20.29 -19.81
C ALA A 177 0.51 20.83 -18.75
N ALA A 178 1.38 19.98 -18.22
CA ALA A 178 2.39 20.36 -17.22
C ALA A 178 3.39 21.40 -17.77
N LEU A 179 3.85 21.24 -19.01
CA LEU A 179 4.75 22.20 -19.67
C LEU A 179 4.08 23.56 -19.91
N ASN A 180 2.80 23.57 -20.27
CA ASN A 180 2.05 24.82 -20.45
C ASN A 180 1.82 25.54 -19.12
N GLU A 181 1.59 24.80 -18.04
CA GLU A 181 1.47 25.36 -16.69
C GLU A 181 2.79 25.96 -16.21
N LEU A 182 3.92 25.25 -16.41
CA LEU A 182 5.26 25.76 -16.13
C LEU A 182 5.58 27.03 -16.95
N ARG A 183 5.17 27.07 -18.22
CA ARG A 183 5.38 28.25 -19.07
C ARG A 183 4.54 29.45 -18.62
N ARG A 184 3.35 29.22 -18.06
CA ARG A 184 2.51 30.28 -17.50
C ARG A 184 3.05 30.82 -16.18
N SER A 185 3.65 29.98 -15.34
CA SER A 185 4.21 30.44 -14.06
C SER A 185 5.49 31.26 -14.18
N LEU A 186 6.19 31.14 -15.32
CA LEU A 186 7.41 31.90 -15.63
C LEU A 186 7.15 33.26 -16.31
N ARG A 187 5.89 33.60 -16.62
CA ARG A 187 5.49 34.91 -17.17
C ARG A 187 4.83 35.76 -16.09
#